data_AF-A0A7G9GYZ4-F1
#
_entry.id   AF-A0A7G9GYZ4-F1
#
_cell.length_a   1.000
_cell.length_b   1.000
_cell.length_c   1.000
_cell.angle_alpha   90.00
_cell.angle_beta   90.00
_cell.angle_gamma   90.00
#
_symmetry.space_group_name_H-M   'P 1'
#
loop_
_entity.id
_entity.type
_entity.pdbx_description
1 polymer ?
#
loop_
_entity_poly.entity_id
_entity_poly.type
_entity_poly.pdbx_seq_one_letter_code
_entity_poly.pdbx_strand_id
1 'polypeptide(L)'
;MTLQSVKDFFREVISQGKISNIINVVKKALENYKRANSGLWVTSLCFYTILSLVPIFAILFSLGSWLGINDYFLRKLIEYSPLNRASVDLLVTFAQNFIENTRTGILAGLGFLILGWTLISMFSIIEKAFNDIWQVEKTRMFLRKITDYISFIILFPTLLVVSSGTTKIIELLGYENTYFGVVIKILPFITLMLFFTALYMMIPNTKVNFIPALISSIFISLFFYGFQTLFILLQGMVNTYNRIYGSFSVIFIFLFWLRMMWFFLILGAHSCYFLQNRDIHLVGKGPENATFQGKEEVGVIVMYELIERYINNANPVTIKEIAKKYGCPYEMIRYVLEVFIKAELVGEIVDTREERSYVVIKNIDGIKFKTMFRALETYGENVDLYNNEEIDNLLNIIKEKDFDFSFKEFIDKKNHS
;
A
#
# COMPACT_ATOMS: atom_id res chain seq x y z
N MET A 1 -0.02 -11.34 -30.84
CA MET A 1 0.93 -10.33 -30.30
C MET A 1 1.73 -9.80 -31.48
N THR A 2 1.60 -8.54 -31.86
CA THR A 2 2.25 -7.98 -33.05
C THR A 2 3.73 -7.69 -32.78
N LEU A 3 4.59 -7.74 -33.79
CA LEU A 3 6.03 -7.44 -33.66
C LEU A 3 6.29 -6.05 -33.02
N GLN A 4 5.36 -5.11 -33.24
CA GLN A 4 5.37 -3.78 -32.66
C GLN A 4 5.15 -3.81 -31.14
N SER A 5 4.17 -4.59 -30.66
CA SER A 5 3.90 -4.74 -29.22
C SER A 5 5.08 -5.32 -28.44
N VAL A 6 5.85 -6.21 -29.06
CA VAL A 6 7.07 -6.79 -28.45
C VAL A 6 8.18 -5.75 -28.38
N LYS A 7 8.40 -4.95 -29.44
CA LYS A 7 9.39 -3.87 -29.43
C LYS A 7 9.07 -2.80 -28.39
N ASP A 8 7.80 -2.44 -28.26
CA ASP A 8 7.35 -1.44 -27.28
C ASP A 8 7.51 -1.97 -25.85
N PHE A 9 7.21 -3.24 -25.59
CA PHE A 9 7.50 -3.91 -24.32
C PHE A 9 8.99 -3.84 -23.96
N PHE A 10 9.89 -4.22 -24.87
CA PHE A 10 11.34 -4.17 -24.60
C PHE A 10 11.83 -2.74 -24.40
N ARG A 11 11.32 -1.76 -25.16
CA ARG A 11 11.65 -0.35 -24.95
C ARG A 11 11.22 0.14 -23.57
N GLU A 12 10.03 -0.26 -23.12
CA GLU A 12 9.53 0.12 -21.80
C GLU A 12 10.38 -0.51 -20.69
N VAL A 13 10.70 -1.81 -20.79
CA VAL A 13 11.60 -2.51 -19.87
C VAL A 13 12.99 -1.86 -19.83
N ILE A 14 13.58 -1.55 -20.98
CA ILE A 14 14.91 -0.92 -21.05
C ILE A 14 14.85 0.51 -20.49
N SER A 15 13.78 1.26 -20.74
CA SER A 15 13.60 2.62 -20.24
C SER A 15 13.44 2.65 -18.71
N GLN A 16 12.60 1.77 -18.16
CA GLN A 16 12.34 1.70 -16.72
C GLN A 16 13.46 0.99 -15.96
N GLY A 17 14.12 0.01 -16.58
CA GLY A 17 15.18 -0.82 -15.99
C GLY A 17 16.57 -0.19 -15.95
N LYS A 18 16.75 1.07 -16.38
CA LYS A 18 18.04 1.77 -16.20
C LYS A 18 18.37 1.91 -14.72
N ILE A 19 19.61 1.57 -14.33
CA ILE A 19 20.08 1.61 -12.94
C ILE A 19 19.85 3.00 -12.29
N SER A 20 20.12 4.08 -13.03
CA SER A 20 19.87 5.45 -12.56
C SER A 20 18.39 5.69 -12.22
N ASN A 21 17.48 5.11 -13.00
CA ASN A 21 16.05 5.23 -12.80
C ASN A 21 15.61 4.41 -11.60
N ILE A 22 16.13 3.19 -11.44
CA ILE A 22 15.84 2.33 -10.28
C ILE A 22 16.29 3.01 -8.99
N ILE A 23 17.51 3.57 -8.95
CA ILE A 23 18.02 4.27 -7.75
C ILE A 23 17.12 5.47 -7.40
N ASN A 24 16.71 6.25 -8.40
CA ASN A 24 15.82 7.39 -8.20
C ASN A 24 14.42 6.96 -7.72
N VAL A 25 13.87 5.88 -8.27
CA VAL A 25 12.60 5.29 -7.84
C VAL A 25 12.69 4.82 -6.40
N VAL A 26 13.73 4.07 -6.03
CA VAL A 26 13.91 3.58 -4.66
C VAL A 26 14.10 4.74 -3.67
N LYS A 27 14.86 5.78 -4.04
CA LYS A 27 14.97 7.01 -3.23
C LYS A 27 13.61 7.66 -3.01
N LYS A 28 12.84 7.89 -4.08
CA LYS A 28 11.49 8.48 -3.99
C LYS A 28 10.54 7.60 -3.19
N ALA A 29 10.62 6.28 -3.36
CA ALA A 29 9.85 5.31 -2.59
C ALA A 29 10.19 5.37 -1.09
N LEU A 30 11.47 5.53 -0.72
CA LEU A 30 11.90 5.70 0.68
C LEU A 30 11.44 7.04 1.27
N GLU A 31 11.52 8.12 0.49
CA GLU A 31 11.01 9.42 0.92
C GLU A 31 9.50 9.37 1.16
N ASN A 32 8.75 8.77 0.25
CA ASN A 32 7.30 8.61 0.39
C ASN A 32 6.93 7.66 1.51
N TYR A 33 7.66 6.56 1.70
CA TYR A 33 7.48 5.64 2.82
C TYR A 33 7.53 6.38 4.17
N LYS A 34 8.45 7.34 4.31
CA LYS A 34 8.54 8.19 5.51
C LYS A 34 7.41 9.22 5.58
N ARG A 35 7.12 9.92 4.48
CA ARG A 35 6.07 10.96 4.43
C ARG A 35 4.67 10.40 4.70
N ALA A 36 4.33 9.29 4.05
CA ALA A 36 3.04 8.61 4.18
C ALA A 36 2.91 7.79 5.48
N ASN A 37 3.84 7.95 6.44
CA ASN A 37 3.87 7.19 7.69
C ASN A 37 3.70 5.67 7.48
N SER A 38 4.23 5.12 6.38
CA SER A 38 4.06 3.71 6.03
C SER A 38 4.71 2.75 7.04
N GLY A 39 5.51 3.29 7.98
CA GLY A 39 5.93 2.57 9.19
C GLY A 39 4.77 2.10 10.07
N LEU A 40 3.65 2.82 10.10
CA LEU A 40 2.43 2.40 10.78
C LEU A 40 1.82 1.18 10.09
N TRP A 41 1.74 1.17 8.76
CA TRP A 41 1.30 0.00 8.00
C TRP A 41 2.16 -1.22 8.30
N VAL A 42 3.48 -1.09 8.23
CA VAL A 42 4.40 -2.20 8.54
C VAL A 42 4.18 -2.74 9.96
N THR A 43 3.99 -1.86 10.94
CA THR A 43 3.77 -2.26 12.33
C THR A 43 2.42 -2.97 12.53
N SER A 44 1.35 -2.43 11.95
CA SER A 44 0.03 -3.06 11.96
C SER A 44 0.06 -4.43 11.28
N LEU A 45 0.72 -4.54 10.12
CA LEU A 45 0.86 -5.80 9.39
C LEU A 45 1.63 -6.86 10.19
N CYS A 46 2.67 -6.47 10.92
CA CYS A 46 3.36 -7.37 11.85
C CYS A 46 2.39 -7.88 12.93
N PHE A 47 1.64 -6.98 13.57
CA PHE A 47 0.68 -7.34 14.61
C PHE A 47 -0.40 -8.31 14.09
N TYR A 48 -1.03 -7.99 12.95
CA TYR A 48 -2.03 -8.85 12.35
C TYR A 48 -1.46 -10.20 11.89
N THR A 49 -0.19 -10.25 11.42
CA THR A 49 0.47 -11.51 11.04
C THR A 49 0.72 -12.41 12.26
N ILE A 50 1.06 -11.83 13.42
CA ILE A 50 1.23 -12.59 14.66
C ILE A 50 -0.12 -13.16 15.11
N LEU A 51 -1.19 -12.35 15.08
CA LEU A 51 -2.54 -12.82 15.41
C LEU A 51 -3.04 -13.90 14.44
N SER A 52 -2.70 -13.78 13.15
CA SER A 52 -3.14 -14.72 12.12
C SER A 52 -2.22 -15.95 11.98
N LEU A 53 -1.14 -16.04 12.75
CA LEU A 53 -0.11 -17.06 12.57
C LEU A 53 -0.66 -18.48 12.76
N VAL A 54 -1.37 -18.73 13.86
CA VAL A 54 -2.02 -20.03 14.13
C VAL A 54 -3.03 -20.40 13.03
N PRO A 55 -4.00 -19.53 12.65
CA PRO A 55 -4.94 -19.85 11.57
C PRO A 55 -4.28 -20.10 10.22
N ILE A 56 -3.24 -19.33 9.87
CA ILE A 56 -2.48 -19.54 8.63
C ILE A 56 -1.85 -20.94 8.65
N PHE A 57 -1.17 -21.30 9.74
CA PHE A 57 -0.56 -22.63 9.85
C PHE A 57 -1.60 -23.75 9.82
N ALA A 58 -2.74 -23.60 10.48
CA ALA A 58 -3.82 -24.58 10.42
C ALA A 58 -4.30 -24.84 8.99
N ILE A 59 -4.49 -23.79 8.19
CA ILE A 59 -4.87 -23.94 6.78
C ILE A 59 -3.74 -24.57 5.97
N LEU A 60 -2.50 -24.12 6.15
CA LEU A 60 -1.35 -24.64 5.41
C LEU A 60 -1.11 -26.12 5.71
N PHE A 61 -1.25 -26.57 6.96
CA PHE A 61 -1.17 -27.99 7.32
C PHE A 61 -2.37 -28.79 6.84
N SER A 62 -3.58 -28.23 6.88
CA SER A 62 -4.76 -28.90 6.32
C SER A 62 -4.61 -29.11 4.80
N LEU A 63 -4.15 -28.09 4.08
CA LEU A 63 -3.88 -28.17 2.64
C LEU A 63 -2.70 -29.11 2.34
N GLY A 64 -1.64 -29.04 3.14
CA GLY A 64 -0.49 -29.94 3.03
C GLY A 64 -0.89 -31.40 3.23
N SER A 65 -1.82 -31.68 4.16
CA SER A 65 -2.34 -33.01 4.42
C SER A 65 -3.18 -33.52 3.27
N TRP A 66 -3.99 -32.64 2.68
CA TRP A 66 -4.79 -32.95 1.51
C TRP A 66 -3.93 -33.25 0.27
N LEU A 67 -2.80 -32.54 0.13
CA LEU A 67 -1.84 -32.72 -0.96
C LEU A 67 -0.77 -33.79 -0.69
N GLY A 68 -0.70 -34.36 0.52
CA GLY A 68 0.31 -35.36 0.90
C GLY A 68 1.74 -34.81 1.05
N ILE A 69 1.90 -33.52 1.38
CA ILE A 69 3.20 -32.81 1.41
C ILE A 69 3.54 -32.23 2.80
N ASN A 70 2.92 -32.71 3.87
CA ASN A 70 3.12 -32.18 5.23
C ASN A 70 4.60 -32.14 5.66
N ASP A 71 5.31 -33.26 5.51
CA ASP A 71 6.72 -33.36 5.89
C ASP A 71 7.61 -32.40 5.09
N TYR A 72 7.26 -32.19 3.83
CA TYR A 72 7.94 -31.26 2.96
C TYR A 72 7.74 -29.81 3.43
N PHE A 73 6.49 -29.43 3.75
CA PHE A 73 6.16 -28.11 4.26
C PHE A 73 6.83 -27.85 5.62
N LEU A 74 6.81 -28.82 6.54
CA LEU A 74 7.51 -28.77 7.83
C LEU A 74 9.01 -28.52 7.66
N ARG A 75 9.65 -29.31 6.78
CA ARG A 75 11.08 -29.18 6.52
C ARG A 75 11.43 -27.80 5.97
N LYS A 76 10.62 -27.29 5.04
CA LYS A 76 10.83 -25.96 4.43
C LYS A 76 10.56 -24.82 5.40
N LEU A 77 9.60 -24.98 6.30
CA LEU A 77 9.35 -24.01 7.36
C LEU A 77 10.54 -23.91 8.32
N ILE A 78 11.13 -25.05 8.72
CA ILE A 78 12.33 -25.08 9.56
C ILE A 78 13.56 -24.51 8.82
N GLU A 79 13.66 -24.76 7.51
CA GLU A 79 14.78 -24.30 6.68
C GLU A 79 14.75 -22.79 6.41
N TYR A 80 13.55 -22.20 6.27
CA TYR A 80 13.37 -20.81 5.87
C TYR A 80 12.76 -19.90 6.95
N SER A 81 12.52 -20.37 8.16
CA SER A 81 11.99 -19.56 9.27
C SER A 81 13.00 -19.42 10.41
N PRO A 82 13.05 -18.28 11.14
CA PRO A 82 13.79 -18.18 12.41
C PRO A 82 13.31 -19.14 13.49
N LEU A 83 12.14 -19.75 13.31
CA LEU A 83 11.55 -20.64 14.30
C LEU A 83 12.44 -21.88 14.48
N ASN A 84 12.82 -22.17 15.72
CA ASN A 84 13.48 -23.43 16.03
C ASN A 84 12.48 -24.60 15.88
N ARG A 85 12.98 -25.83 15.84
CA ARG A 85 12.12 -27.03 15.73
C ARG A 85 11.02 -27.05 16.79
N ALA A 86 11.34 -26.77 18.04
CA ALA A 86 10.37 -26.76 19.14
C ALA A 86 9.23 -25.73 18.92
N SER A 87 9.52 -24.56 18.36
CA SER A 87 8.52 -23.55 18.00
C SER A 87 7.66 -23.99 16.83
N VAL A 88 8.25 -24.61 15.81
CA VAL A 88 7.49 -25.19 14.69
C VAL A 88 6.58 -26.31 15.18
N ASP A 89 7.10 -27.23 16.00
CA ASP A 89 6.33 -28.35 16.55
C ASP A 89 5.16 -27.85 17.41
N LEU A 90 5.36 -26.80 18.22
CA LEU A 90 4.28 -26.17 18.97
C LEU A 90 3.19 -25.63 18.05
N LEU A 91 3.56 -24.92 16.96
CA LEU A 91 2.59 -24.41 15.99
C LEU A 91 1.83 -25.53 15.28
N VAL A 92 2.51 -26.63 14.97
CA VAL A 92 1.92 -27.84 14.36
C VAL A 92 0.92 -28.48 15.31
N THR A 93 1.31 -28.68 16.57
CA THR A 93 0.45 -29.26 17.60
C THR A 93 -0.77 -28.38 17.84
N PHE A 94 -0.62 -27.05 17.92
CA PHE A 94 -1.75 -26.14 18.03
C PHE A 94 -2.67 -26.20 16.80
N ALA A 95 -2.11 -26.25 15.59
CA ALA A 95 -2.86 -26.39 14.35
C ALA A 95 -3.63 -27.72 14.28
N GLN A 96 -2.99 -28.84 14.63
CA GLN A 96 -3.59 -30.17 14.65
C GLN A 96 -4.69 -30.27 15.71
N ASN A 97 -4.39 -29.85 16.94
CA ASN A 97 -5.38 -29.79 18.02
C ASN A 97 -6.58 -28.94 17.63
N PHE A 98 -6.36 -27.84 16.90
CA PHE A 98 -7.45 -27.01 16.40
C PHE A 98 -8.32 -27.79 15.39
N ILE A 99 -7.70 -28.43 14.39
CA ILE A 99 -8.41 -29.20 13.36
C ILE A 99 -9.21 -30.37 13.97
N GLU A 100 -8.60 -31.10 14.91
CA GLU A 100 -9.23 -32.26 15.56
C GLU A 100 -10.40 -31.84 16.46
N ASN A 101 -10.22 -30.79 17.26
CA ASN A 101 -11.29 -30.28 18.13
C ASN A 101 -12.43 -29.60 17.36
N THR A 102 -12.21 -29.18 16.10
CA THR A 102 -13.24 -28.62 15.20
C THR A 102 -14.36 -29.62 14.88
N ARG A 103 -14.14 -30.93 15.07
CA ARG A 103 -15.11 -31.98 14.70
C ARG A 103 -16.24 -32.24 15.71
N THR A 104 -16.18 -31.73 16.95
CA THR A 104 -17.04 -32.27 18.04
C THR A 104 -17.76 -31.26 18.95
N GLY A 105 -17.74 -29.93 18.72
CA GLY A 105 -18.48 -29.01 19.61
C GLY A 105 -18.74 -27.56 19.12
N ILE A 106 -19.71 -26.88 19.75
CA ILE A 106 -20.13 -25.49 19.47
C ILE A 106 -18.95 -24.50 19.61
N LEU A 107 -18.08 -24.72 20.59
CA LEU A 107 -16.86 -23.92 20.81
C LEU A 107 -15.89 -24.00 19.62
N ALA A 108 -15.91 -25.11 18.89
CA ALA A 108 -15.03 -25.34 17.77
C ALA A 108 -15.52 -24.64 16.49
N GLY A 109 -16.85 -24.58 16.30
CA GLY A 109 -17.47 -23.72 15.27
C GLY A 109 -17.18 -22.24 15.49
N LEU A 110 -17.24 -21.76 16.74
CA LEU A 110 -16.85 -20.39 17.11
C LEU A 110 -15.36 -20.11 16.84
N GLY A 111 -14.48 -21.05 17.21
CA GLY A 111 -13.06 -20.97 16.90
C GLY A 111 -12.79 -20.81 15.41
N PHE A 112 -13.44 -21.63 14.57
CA PHE A 112 -13.29 -21.55 13.11
C PHE A 112 -13.74 -20.20 12.54
N LEU A 113 -14.85 -19.65 13.03
CA LEU A 113 -15.33 -18.31 12.62
C LEU A 113 -14.34 -17.21 13.01
N ILE A 114 -13.78 -17.26 14.22
CA ILE A 114 -12.76 -16.31 14.68
C ILE A 114 -11.50 -16.41 13.82
N LEU A 115 -11.06 -17.62 13.48
CA LEU A 115 -9.92 -17.83 12.59
C LEU A 115 -10.16 -17.24 11.19
N GLY A 116 -11.30 -17.55 10.57
CA GLY A 116 -11.68 -16.97 9.29
C GLY A 116 -11.71 -15.45 9.35
N TRP A 117 -12.26 -14.90 10.43
CA TRP A 117 -12.27 -13.46 10.67
C TRP A 117 -10.88 -12.84 10.78
N THR A 118 -9.95 -13.46 11.51
CA THR A 118 -8.56 -12.96 11.65
C THR A 118 -7.82 -12.94 10.32
N LEU A 119 -8.02 -13.96 9.48
CA LEU A 119 -7.43 -14.03 8.14
C LEU A 119 -8.00 -12.94 7.22
N ILE A 120 -9.32 -12.79 7.17
CA ILE A 120 -9.98 -11.74 6.39
C ILE A 120 -9.52 -10.37 6.87
N SER A 121 -9.36 -10.18 8.19
CA SER A 121 -8.85 -8.94 8.77
C SER A 121 -7.41 -8.65 8.36
N MET A 122 -6.54 -9.67 8.34
CA MET A 122 -5.16 -9.55 7.87
C MET A 122 -5.10 -9.12 6.40
N PHE A 123 -5.83 -9.79 5.50
CA PHE A 123 -5.82 -9.39 4.10
C PHE A 123 -6.48 -8.02 3.87
N SER A 124 -7.49 -7.66 4.66
CA SER A 124 -8.10 -6.33 4.64
C SER A 124 -7.11 -5.23 5.02
N ILE A 125 -6.23 -5.46 6.02
CA ILE A 125 -5.19 -4.48 6.36
C ILE A 125 -4.11 -4.39 5.27
N ILE A 126 -3.77 -5.50 4.59
CA ILE A 126 -2.87 -5.50 3.43
C ILE A 126 -3.48 -4.67 2.30
N GLU A 127 -4.75 -4.92 1.94
CA GLU A 127 -5.44 -4.16 0.90
C GLU A 127 -5.49 -2.67 1.24
N LYS A 128 -5.80 -2.31 2.50
CA LYS A 128 -5.81 -0.90 2.93
C LYS A 128 -4.43 -0.25 2.79
N ALA A 129 -3.36 -0.93 3.20
CA ALA A 129 -2.00 -0.41 3.06
C ALA A 129 -1.63 -0.17 1.59
N PHE A 130 -1.99 -1.12 0.71
CA PHE A 130 -1.75 -0.99 -0.72
C PHE A 130 -2.60 0.12 -1.35
N ASN A 131 -3.89 0.18 -1.03
CA ASN A 131 -4.78 1.21 -1.52
C ASN A 131 -4.33 2.60 -1.06
N ASP A 132 -3.85 2.75 0.17
CA ASP A 132 -3.28 4.01 0.67
C ASP A 132 -2.06 4.45 -0.18
N ILE A 133 -1.12 3.54 -0.44
CA ILE A 133 0.05 3.80 -1.32
C ILE A 133 -0.38 4.19 -2.74
N TRP A 134 -1.41 3.52 -3.26
CA TRP A 134 -1.97 3.78 -4.58
C TRP A 134 -2.98 4.93 -4.62
N GLN A 135 -3.23 5.60 -3.49
CA GLN A 135 -4.19 6.69 -3.33
C GLN A 135 -5.61 6.30 -3.78
N VAL A 136 -6.01 5.06 -3.47
CA VAL A 136 -7.33 4.49 -3.75
C VAL A 136 -8.20 4.59 -2.51
N GLU A 137 -9.32 5.29 -2.64
CA GLU A 137 -10.19 5.60 -1.51
C GLU A 137 -11.17 4.49 -1.12
N LYS A 138 -11.64 3.68 -2.08
CA LYS A 138 -12.60 2.61 -1.81
C LYS A 138 -11.91 1.26 -1.76
N THR A 139 -12.21 0.52 -0.69
CA THR A 139 -11.94 -0.92 -0.62
C THR A 139 -13.05 -1.71 -1.30
N ARG A 140 -12.71 -2.91 -1.78
CA ARG A 140 -13.65 -3.79 -2.51
C ARG A 140 -14.89 -4.17 -1.68
N MET A 141 -15.98 -4.55 -2.36
CA MET A 141 -17.15 -5.15 -1.71
C MET A 141 -16.75 -6.40 -0.91
N PHE A 142 -17.34 -6.59 0.28
CA PHE A 142 -16.93 -7.62 1.24
C PHE A 142 -16.89 -9.04 0.66
N LEU A 143 -17.88 -9.44 -0.14
CA LEU A 143 -17.92 -10.76 -0.77
C LEU A 143 -16.80 -10.97 -1.80
N ARG A 144 -16.46 -9.94 -2.58
CA ARG A 144 -15.36 -9.99 -3.56
C ARG A 144 -14.00 -10.06 -2.88
N LYS A 145 -13.84 -9.42 -1.72
CA LYS A 145 -12.64 -9.57 -0.89
C LYS A 145 -12.41 -11.02 -0.49
N ILE A 146 -13.46 -11.71 -0.02
CA ILE A 146 -13.35 -13.12 0.41
C ILE A 146 -12.84 -14.00 -0.73
N THR A 147 -13.42 -13.89 -1.93
CA THR A 147 -13.01 -14.72 -3.07
C THR A 147 -11.59 -14.43 -3.53
N ASP A 148 -11.20 -13.16 -3.57
CA ASP A 148 -9.85 -12.75 -3.99
C ASP A 148 -8.80 -13.19 -2.97
N TYR A 149 -9.08 -13.02 -1.68
CA TYR A 149 -8.16 -13.41 -0.60
C TYR A 149 -7.98 -14.93 -0.52
N ILE A 150 -9.06 -15.71 -0.65
CA ILE A 150 -8.97 -17.18 -0.71
C ILE A 150 -8.12 -17.62 -1.90
N SER A 151 -8.30 -16.99 -3.06
CA SER A 151 -7.49 -17.29 -4.25
C SER A 151 -6.00 -17.07 -3.97
N PHE A 152 -5.63 -16.00 -3.27
CA PHE A 152 -4.25 -15.74 -2.85
C PHE A 152 -3.72 -16.80 -1.86
N ILE A 153 -4.53 -17.18 -0.88
CA ILE A 153 -4.18 -18.21 0.11
C ILE A 153 -3.90 -19.56 -0.56
N ILE A 154 -4.60 -19.89 -1.64
CA ILE A 154 -4.37 -21.13 -2.40
C ILE A 154 -3.20 -20.98 -3.36
N LEU A 155 -3.10 -19.83 -4.04
CA LEU A 155 -2.07 -19.56 -5.04
C LEU A 155 -0.66 -19.64 -4.45
N PHE A 156 -0.45 -19.04 -3.28
CA PHE A 156 0.89 -18.93 -2.70
C PHE A 156 1.52 -20.29 -2.33
N PRO A 157 0.86 -21.20 -1.58
CA PRO A 157 1.39 -22.52 -1.29
C PRO A 157 1.53 -23.37 -2.56
N THR A 158 0.58 -23.28 -3.48
CA THR A 158 0.62 -24.04 -4.74
C THR A 158 1.87 -23.67 -5.55
N LEU A 159 2.18 -22.37 -5.66
CA LEU A 159 3.39 -21.90 -6.34
C LEU A 159 4.67 -22.43 -5.68
N LEU A 160 4.74 -22.44 -4.35
CA LEU A 160 5.90 -22.98 -3.62
C LEU A 160 6.08 -24.49 -3.84
N VAL A 161 4.98 -25.24 -3.83
CA VAL A 161 4.98 -26.70 -4.04
C VAL A 161 5.40 -27.03 -5.46
N VAL A 162 4.84 -26.36 -6.46
CA VAL A 162 5.21 -26.56 -7.86
C VAL A 162 6.69 -26.25 -8.06
N SER A 163 7.11 -25.06 -7.64
CA SER A 163 8.50 -24.59 -7.83
C SER A 163 9.50 -25.57 -7.23
N SER A 164 9.25 -26.00 -6.00
CA SER A 164 10.21 -26.83 -5.29
C SER A 164 10.10 -28.32 -5.62
N GLY A 165 8.90 -28.80 -5.96
CA GLY A 165 8.67 -30.15 -6.48
C GLY A 165 9.41 -30.35 -7.80
N THR A 166 9.37 -29.35 -8.68
CA THR A 166 10.15 -29.34 -9.92
C THR A 166 11.65 -29.43 -9.63
N THR A 167 12.20 -28.62 -8.71
CA THR A 167 13.63 -28.70 -8.35
C THR A 167 14.03 -30.10 -7.89
N LYS A 168 13.24 -30.72 -7.00
CA LYS A 168 13.54 -32.05 -6.44
C LYS A 168 13.46 -33.17 -7.47
N ILE A 169 12.49 -33.13 -8.38
CA ILE A 169 12.37 -34.13 -9.47
C ILE A 169 13.62 -34.10 -10.36
N ILE A 170 14.13 -32.91 -10.67
CA ILE A 170 15.32 -32.76 -11.51
C ILE A 170 16.60 -33.22 -10.82
N GLU A 171 16.74 -32.96 -9.52
CA GLU A 171 17.84 -33.52 -8.70
C GLU A 171 17.79 -35.06 -8.70
N LEU A 172 16.60 -35.65 -8.50
CA LEU A 172 16.43 -37.11 -8.51
C LEU A 172 16.75 -37.75 -9.87
N LEU A 173 16.51 -37.02 -10.97
CA LEU A 173 16.81 -37.48 -12.32
C LEU A 173 18.26 -37.24 -12.74
N GLY A 174 19.10 -36.62 -11.90
CA GLY A 174 20.53 -36.39 -12.18
C GLY A 174 20.81 -35.33 -13.23
N TYR A 175 19.84 -34.46 -13.55
CA TYR A 175 19.99 -33.40 -14.57
C TYR A 175 20.53 -32.06 -14.00
N GLU A 176 21.02 -32.08 -12.77
CA GLU A 176 21.49 -30.90 -12.02
C GLU A 176 22.64 -30.11 -12.67
N ASN A 177 23.45 -30.78 -13.50
CA ASN A 177 24.62 -30.23 -14.19
C ASN A 177 24.36 -29.96 -15.69
N THR A 178 23.15 -30.21 -16.18
CA THR A 178 22.75 -29.87 -17.55
C THR A 178 22.36 -28.39 -17.64
N TYR A 179 22.38 -27.81 -18.85
CA TYR A 179 21.78 -26.48 -19.11
C TYR A 179 20.35 -26.35 -18.52
N PHE A 180 19.56 -27.43 -18.57
CA PHE A 180 18.26 -27.51 -17.90
C PHE A 180 18.37 -27.36 -16.37
N GLY A 181 19.31 -28.03 -15.71
CA GLY A 181 19.55 -27.93 -14.27
C GLY A 181 19.87 -26.50 -13.80
N VAL A 182 20.60 -25.71 -14.61
CA VAL A 182 20.88 -24.29 -14.29
C VAL A 182 19.60 -23.44 -14.35
N VAL A 183 18.77 -23.61 -15.38
CA VAL A 183 17.49 -22.88 -15.51
C VAL A 183 16.56 -23.21 -14.32
N ILE A 184 16.54 -24.48 -13.90
CA ILE A 184 15.71 -24.96 -12.80
C ILE A 184 16.18 -24.44 -11.44
N LYS A 185 17.49 -24.18 -11.24
CA LYS A 185 18.00 -23.52 -10.02
C LYS A 185 17.49 -22.08 -9.86
N ILE A 186 17.12 -21.42 -10.95
CA ILE A 186 16.58 -20.05 -10.95
C ILE A 186 15.04 -20.07 -10.77
N LEU A 187 14.39 -21.22 -10.94
CA LEU A 187 12.93 -21.35 -10.88
C LEU A 187 12.33 -20.86 -9.56
N PRO A 188 12.87 -21.16 -8.36
CA PRO A 188 12.36 -20.61 -7.11
C PRO A 188 12.38 -19.08 -7.06
N PHE A 189 13.43 -18.46 -7.60
CA PHE A 189 13.53 -17.01 -7.71
C PHE A 189 12.48 -16.46 -8.67
N ILE A 190 12.28 -17.09 -9.83
CA ILE A 190 11.24 -16.70 -10.80
C ILE A 190 9.84 -16.83 -10.17
N THR A 191 9.57 -17.91 -9.46
CA THR A 191 8.30 -18.12 -8.76
C THR A 191 8.05 -17.01 -7.73
N LEU A 192 9.06 -16.66 -6.93
CA LEU A 192 8.96 -15.58 -5.95
C LEU A 192 8.72 -14.22 -6.62
N MET A 193 9.41 -13.95 -7.73
CA MET A 193 9.23 -12.75 -8.54
C MET A 193 7.82 -12.65 -9.13
N LEU A 194 7.30 -13.75 -9.67
CA LEU A 194 5.94 -13.81 -10.20
C LEU A 194 4.90 -13.65 -9.08
N PHE A 195 5.15 -14.21 -7.89
CA PHE A 195 4.29 -14.03 -6.73
C PHE A 195 4.21 -12.56 -6.32
N PHE A 196 5.34 -11.86 -6.15
CA PHE A 196 5.31 -10.42 -5.84
C PHE A 196 4.67 -9.60 -6.97
N THR A 197 4.87 -9.99 -8.23
CA THR A 197 4.25 -9.30 -9.37
C THR A 197 2.73 -9.42 -9.29
N ALA A 198 2.21 -10.63 -9.05
CA ALA A 198 0.79 -10.88 -8.87
C ALA A 198 0.23 -10.13 -7.66
N LEU A 199 0.97 -10.11 -6.54
CA LEU A 199 0.61 -9.37 -5.34
C LEU A 199 0.46 -7.87 -5.63
N TYR A 200 1.45 -7.27 -6.29
CA TYR A 200 1.45 -5.85 -6.64
C TYR A 200 0.38 -5.47 -7.66
N MET A 201 -0.04 -6.41 -8.52
CA MET A 201 -1.10 -6.16 -9.49
C MET A 201 -2.51 -6.37 -8.94
N MET A 202 -2.72 -7.40 -8.11
CA MET A 202 -4.07 -7.84 -7.76
C MET A 202 -4.53 -7.32 -6.40
N ILE A 203 -3.64 -6.92 -5.48
CA ILE A 203 -4.05 -6.39 -4.18
C ILE A 203 -4.61 -4.96 -4.29
N PRO A 204 -3.93 -4.00 -4.96
CA PRO A 204 -4.49 -2.66 -5.13
C PRO A 204 -5.86 -2.72 -5.81
N ASN A 205 -6.80 -1.90 -5.35
CA ASN A 205 -8.07 -1.73 -6.02
C ASN A 205 -7.97 -0.71 -7.16
N THR A 206 -6.93 -0.84 -7.99
CA THR A 206 -6.69 0.00 -9.17
C THR A 206 -5.95 -0.78 -10.25
N LYS A 207 -5.88 -0.22 -11.46
CA LYS A 207 -5.17 -0.84 -12.58
C LYS A 207 -3.67 -0.60 -12.46
N VAL A 208 -2.96 -1.67 -12.13
CA VAL A 208 -1.49 -1.70 -12.09
C VAL A 208 -0.96 -2.36 -13.36
N ASN A 209 -0.05 -1.69 -14.05
CA ASN A 209 0.59 -2.19 -15.26
C ASN A 209 1.61 -3.29 -14.91
N PHE A 210 1.71 -4.28 -15.78
CA PHE A 210 2.58 -5.44 -15.57
C PHE A 210 4.07 -5.07 -15.45
N ILE A 211 4.57 -4.13 -16.27
CA ILE A 211 6.01 -3.81 -16.29
C ILE A 211 6.48 -3.12 -14.99
N PRO A 212 5.81 -2.06 -14.49
CA PRO A 212 6.14 -1.49 -13.17
C PRO A 212 6.08 -2.51 -12.03
N ALA A 213 5.08 -3.41 -12.04
CA ALA A 213 4.96 -4.47 -11.05
C ALA A 213 6.11 -5.48 -11.14
N LEU A 214 6.48 -5.90 -12.35
CA LEU A 214 7.57 -6.84 -12.60
C LEU A 214 8.92 -6.27 -12.17
N ILE A 215 9.24 -5.03 -12.55
CA ILE A 215 10.52 -4.38 -12.20
C ILE A 215 10.65 -4.21 -10.69
N SER A 216 9.57 -3.80 -10.02
CA SER A 216 9.55 -3.70 -8.55
C SER A 216 9.73 -5.07 -7.90
N SER A 217 9.11 -6.10 -8.47
CA SER A 217 9.19 -7.48 -7.96
C SER A 217 10.57 -8.10 -8.14
N ILE A 218 11.31 -7.79 -9.21
CA ILE A 218 12.69 -8.23 -9.39
C ILE A 218 13.56 -7.71 -8.23
N PHE A 219 13.46 -6.41 -7.96
CA PHE A 219 14.20 -5.77 -6.88
C PHE A 219 13.84 -6.40 -5.53
N ILE A 220 12.55 -6.49 -5.20
CA ILE A 220 12.11 -7.05 -3.92
C ILE A 220 12.45 -8.51 -3.77
N SER A 221 12.35 -9.32 -4.83
CA SER A 221 12.75 -10.74 -4.78
C SER A 221 14.23 -10.91 -4.48
N LEU A 222 15.08 -10.03 -5.04
CA LEU A 222 16.52 -10.03 -4.76
C LEU A 222 16.80 -9.66 -3.30
N PHE A 223 16.11 -8.64 -2.77
CA PHE A 223 16.21 -8.29 -1.35
C PHE A 223 15.71 -9.40 -0.44
N PHE A 224 14.58 -10.02 -0.76
CA PHE A 224 14.01 -11.11 0.02
C PHE A 224 14.98 -12.29 0.08
N TYR A 225 15.54 -12.70 -1.07
CA TYR A 225 16.50 -13.79 -1.15
C TYR A 225 17.82 -13.47 -0.41
N GLY A 226 18.35 -12.26 -0.59
CA GLY A 226 19.56 -11.81 0.07
C GLY A 226 19.40 -11.68 1.58
N PHE A 227 18.30 -11.06 2.03
CA PHE A 227 17.99 -10.90 3.45
C PHE A 227 17.72 -12.27 4.10
N GLN A 228 17.00 -13.16 3.42
CA GLN A 228 16.79 -14.53 3.87
C GLN A 228 18.11 -15.26 4.10
N THR A 229 19.03 -15.17 3.15
CA THR A 229 20.35 -15.82 3.25
C THR A 229 21.18 -15.22 4.38
N LEU A 230 21.26 -13.89 4.46
CA LEU A 230 21.91 -13.17 5.55
C LEU A 230 21.36 -13.60 6.92
N PHE A 231 20.05 -13.73 6.99
CA PHE A 231 19.36 -14.03 8.23
C PHE A 231 19.56 -15.48 8.69
N ILE A 232 19.57 -16.46 7.78
CA ILE A 232 19.94 -17.86 8.07
C ILE A 232 21.38 -17.93 8.62
N LEU A 233 22.31 -17.17 8.03
CA LEU A 233 23.69 -17.09 8.51
C LEU A 233 23.78 -16.49 9.92
N LEU A 234 23.08 -15.39 10.17
CA LEU A 234 23.02 -14.75 11.49
C LEU A 234 22.41 -15.67 12.55
N GLN A 235 21.36 -16.43 12.21
CA GLN A 235 20.76 -17.41 13.10
C GLN A 235 21.74 -18.53 13.49
N GLY A 236 22.58 -18.98 12.56
CA GLY A 236 23.69 -19.90 12.83
C GLY A 236 24.63 -19.37 13.92
N MET A 237 24.97 -18.08 13.87
CA MET A 237 25.82 -17.42 14.87
C MET A 237 25.11 -17.25 16.22
N VAL A 238 23.82 -16.89 16.21
CA VAL A 238 23.03 -16.71 17.44
C VAL A 238 22.77 -18.04 18.14
N ASN A 239 22.56 -19.13 17.42
CA ASN A 239 22.42 -20.47 18.01
C ASN A 239 23.68 -20.91 18.78
N THR A 240 24.87 -20.43 18.40
CA THR A 240 26.11 -20.60 19.18
C THR A 240 26.15 -19.73 20.45
N TYR A 241 25.44 -18.58 20.43
CA TYR A 241 25.28 -17.63 21.54
C TYR A 241 24.07 -17.89 22.45
N ASN A 242 23.30 -18.97 22.23
CA ASN A 242 22.15 -19.42 23.04
C ASN A 242 22.45 -19.58 24.56
N ARG A 243 23.71 -19.45 24.98
CA ARG A 243 24.16 -19.51 26.37
C ARG A 243 23.71 -18.35 27.25
N ILE A 244 23.38 -17.17 26.69
CA ILE A 244 23.14 -15.96 27.50
C ILE A 244 21.65 -15.61 27.61
N TYR A 245 20.87 -15.75 26.53
CA TYR A 245 19.46 -15.31 26.48
C TYR A 245 18.44 -16.42 26.20
N GLY A 246 18.88 -17.65 25.90
CA GLY A 246 18.01 -18.81 25.71
C GLY A 246 16.93 -18.65 24.63
N SER A 247 15.83 -19.42 24.75
CA SER A 247 14.68 -19.44 23.82
C SER A 247 13.95 -18.09 23.68
N PHE A 248 14.18 -17.14 24.57
CA PHE A 248 13.53 -15.82 24.56
C PHE A 248 14.01 -14.92 23.40
N SER A 249 15.28 -15.03 22.99
CA SER A 249 15.82 -14.24 21.86
C SER A 249 15.17 -14.56 20.51
N VAL A 250 14.63 -15.78 20.36
CA VAL A 250 13.97 -16.22 19.12
C VAL A 250 12.80 -15.31 18.76
N ILE A 251 12.06 -14.82 19.75
CA ILE A 251 10.89 -13.94 19.53
C ILE A 251 11.34 -12.60 18.93
N PHE A 252 12.34 -11.93 19.51
CA PHE A 252 12.82 -10.65 18.98
C PHE A 252 13.42 -10.78 17.58
N ILE A 253 14.14 -11.86 17.33
CA ILE A 253 14.72 -12.18 16.03
C ILE A 253 13.61 -12.41 14.99
N PHE A 254 12.57 -13.18 15.35
CA PHE A 254 11.39 -13.37 14.53
C PHE A 254 10.65 -12.06 14.25
N LEU A 255 10.42 -11.21 15.26
CA LEU A 255 9.76 -9.93 15.09
C LEU A 255 10.55 -8.97 14.20
N PHE A 256 11.88 -8.95 14.33
CA PHE A 256 12.75 -8.15 13.46
C PHE A 256 12.69 -8.66 12.01
N TRP A 257 12.79 -9.96 11.80
CA TRP A 257 12.65 -10.57 10.47
C TRP A 257 11.31 -10.23 9.84
N LEU A 258 10.22 -10.46 10.58
CA LEU A 258 8.86 -10.18 10.13
C LEU A 258 8.70 -8.70 9.75
N ARG A 259 9.24 -7.79 10.57
CA ARG A 259 9.25 -6.36 10.29
C ARG A 259 10.00 -6.03 8.99
N MET A 260 11.15 -6.66 8.76
CA MET A 260 11.93 -6.44 7.54
C MET A 260 11.21 -7.01 6.30
N MET A 261 10.56 -8.18 6.40
CA MET A 261 9.74 -8.74 5.32
C MET A 261 8.64 -7.76 4.88
N TRP A 262 7.89 -7.21 5.86
CA TRP A 262 6.84 -6.24 5.58
C TRP A 262 7.38 -4.91 5.09
N PHE A 263 8.51 -4.43 5.63
CA PHE A 263 9.18 -3.23 5.16
C PHE A 263 9.51 -3.32 3.67
N PHE A 264 10.18 -4.40 3.24
CA PHE A 264 10.54 -4.57 1.83
C PHE A 264 9.29 -4.73 0.94
N LEU A 265 8.30 -5.49 1.39
CA LEU A 265 7.05 -5.66 0.64
C LEU A 265 6.34 -4.32 0.39
N ILE A 266 6.22 -3.48 1.41
CA ILE A 266 5.63 -2.13 1.31
C ILE A 266 6.51 -1.19 0.47
N LEU A 267 7.84 -1.27 0.61
CA LEU A 267 8.76 -0.48 -0.21
C LEU A 267 8.64 -0.82 -1.70
N GLY A 268 8.41 -2.10 -2.03
CA GLY A 268 8.14 -2.54 -3.39
C GLY A 268 6.83 -2.00 -3.95
N ALA A 269 5.78 -1.93 -3.12
CA ALA A 269 4.51 -1.31 -3.52
C ALA A 269 4.68 0.18 -3.86
N HIS A 270 5.42 0.94 -3.04
CA HIS A 270 5.80 2.33 -3.36
C HIS A 270 6.61 2.42 -4.65
N SER A 271 7.59 1.53 -4.82
CA SER A 271 8.43 1.50 -6.04
C SER A 271 7.59 1.25 -7.30
N CYS A 272 6.61 0.35 -7.20
CA CYS A 272 5.68 0.03 -8.28
C CYS A 272 4.82 1.24 -8.66
N TYR A 273 4.25 1.90 -7.64
CA TYR A 273 3.50 3.13 -7.83
C TYR A 273 4.33 4.23 -8.51
N PHE A 274 5.57 4.46 -8.07
CA PHE A 274 6.43 5.49 -8.68
C PHE A 274 6.90 5.15 -10.09
N LEU A 275 7.13 3.86 -10.39
CA LEU A 275 7.47 3.43 -11.74
C LEU A 275 6.31 3.67 -12.70
N GLN A 276 5.08 3.38 -12.27
CA GLN A 276 3.89 3.60 -13.08
C GLN A 276 3.53 5.08 -13.24
N ASN A 277 3.67 5.87 -12.17
CA ASN A 277 3.24 7.27 -12.13
C ASN A 277 4.41 8.26 -12.26
N ARG A 278 5.53 7.85 -12.88
CA ARG A 278 6.77 8.64 -12.97
C ARG A 278 6.59 10.01 -13.62
N ASP A 279 5.66 10.09 -14.58
CA ASP A 279 5.39 11.31 -15.35
C ASP A 279 4.48 12.30 -14.60
N ILE A 280 3.85 11.84 -13.50
CA ILE A 280 3.05 12.70 -12.64
C ILE A 280 3.99 13.28 -11.58
N HIS A 281 4.08 14.61 -11.50
CA HIS A 281 4.83 15.30 -10.46
C HIS A 281 4.12 15.13 -9.11
N LEU A 282 4.35 13.98 -8.46
CA LEU A 282 3.70 13.61 -7.21
C LEU A 282 4.47 14.08 -5.96
N VAL A 283 5.69 14.59 -6.14
CA VAL A 283 6.52 15.07 -5.04
C VAL A 283 6.21 16.53 -4.75
N GLY A 284 5.01 16.79 -4.26
CA GLY A 284 4.65 18.02 -3.56
C GLY A 284 4.73 17.84 -2.05
N LYS A 285 4.79 18.93 -1.30
CA LYS A 285 4.36 18.92 0.10
C LYS A 285 2.85 18.63 0.11
N GLY A 286 2.36 17.79 1.02
CA GLY A 286 0.92 17.54 1.17
C GLY A 286 0.18 18.82 1.53
N PRO A 287 -1.16 18.83 1.44
CA PRO A 287 -1.98 20.02 1.72
C PRO A 287 -1.76 20.56 3.15
N GLU A 288 -1.35 19.72 4.09
CA GLU A 288 -1.02 20.13 5.47
C GLU A 288 0.22 21.03 5.56
N ASN A 289 1.16 20.86 4.63
CA ASN A 289 2.43 21.61 4.59
C ASN A 289 2.44 22.70 3.51
N ALA A 290 1.35 22.83 2.76
CA ALA A 290 1.21 23.82 1.72
C ALA A 290 0.78 25.17 2.30
N THR A 291 1.31 26.26 1.73
CA THR A 291 0.89 27.61 2.08
C THR A 291 -0.59 27.81 1.70
N PHE A 292 -1.25 28.75 2.37
CA PHE A 292 -2.61 29.16 2.01
C PHE A 292 -2.68 29.57 0.53
N GLN A 293 -1.73 30.40 0.08
CA GLN A 293 -1.57 30.78 -1.31
C GLN A 293 -1.45 29.57 -2.26
N GLY A 294 -0.69 28.55 -1.90
CA GLY A 294 -0.56 27.35 -2.73
C GLY A 294 -1.90 26.62 -2.90
N LYS A 295 -2.73 26.58 -1.85
CA LYS A 295 -4.09 25.99 -1.90
C LYS A 295 -5.00 26.80 -2.81
N GLU A 296 -4.90 28.13 -2.76
CA GLU A 296 -5.60 29.05 -3.64
C GLU A 296 -5.20 28.89 -5.11
N GLU A 297 -3.90 28.81 -5.39
CA GLU A 297 -3.37 28.60 -6.75
C GLU A 297 -3.89 27.30 -7.37
N VAL A 298 -3.82 26.19 -6.63
CA VAL A 298 -4.38 24.91 -7.10
C VAL A 298 -5.91 24.97 -7.18
N GLY A 299 -6.56 25.69 -6.26
CA GLY A 299 -7.99 26.02 -6.30
C GLY A 299 -8.43 26.63 -7.63
N VAL A 300 -7.71 27.66 -8.07
CA VAL A 300 -7.95 28.33 -9.35
C VAL A 300 -7.75 27.38 -10.52
N ILE A 301 -6.64 26.62 -10.53
CA ILE A 301 -6.33 25.68 -11.62
C ILE A 301 -7.41 24.61 -11.77
N VAL A 302 -7.83 24.01 -10.64
CA VAL A 302 -8.87 22.97 -10.63
C VAL A 302 -10.21 23.54 -11.12
N MET A 303 -10.62 24.70 -10.60
CA MET A 303 -11.88 25.32 -11.01
C MET A 303 -11.85 25.73 -12.49
N TYR A 304 -10.73 26.27 -12.97
CA TYR A 304 -10.52 26.64 -14.36
C TYR A 304 -10.66 25.42 -15.29
N GLU A 305 -9.97 24.31 -15.02
CA GLU A 305 -10.06 23.10 -15.85
C GLU A 305 -11.49 22.56 -15.91
N LEU A 306 -12.19 22.54 -14.78
CA LEU A 306 -13.56 22.04 -14.69
C LEU A 306 -14.53 22.92 -15.49
N ILE A 307 -14.41 24.23 -15.40
CA ILE A 307 -15.24 25.19 -16.15
C ILE A 307 -14.88 25.18 -17.64
N GLU A 308 -13.59 25.15 -17.99
CA GLU A 308 -13.13 25.07 -19.38
C GLU A 308 -13.69 23.83 -20.08
N ARG A 309 -13.66 22.67 -19.41
CA ARG A 309 -14.25 21.44 -19.96
C ARG A 309 -15.76 21.50 -20.06
N TYR A 310 -16.43 22.10 -19.09
CA TYR A 310 -17.87 22.31 -19.13
C TYR A 310 -18.27 23.17 -20.35
N ILE A 311 -17.59 24.30 -20.58
CA ILE A 311 -17.85 25.19 -21.73
C ILE A 311 -17.66 24.46 -23.05
N ASN A 312 -16.63 23.59 -23.13
CA ASN A 312 -16.29 22.85 -24.34
C ASN A 312 -17.05 21.51 -24.50
N ASN A 313 -18.01 21.18 -23.62
CA ASN A 313 -18.68 19.87 -23.58
C ASN A 313 -17.71 18.67 -23.61
N ALA A 314 -16.57 18.81 -22.92
CA ALA A 314 -15.57 17.75 -22.83
C ALA A 314 -15.94 16.72 -21.77
N ASN A 315 -15.31 15.54 -21.83
CA ASN A 315 -15.51 14.49 -20.84
C ASN A 315 -15.06 14.94 -19.44
N PRO A 316 -15.70 14.43 -18.37
CA PRO A 316 -15.29 14.63 -16.99
C PRO A 316 -13.77 14.40 -16.79
N VAL A 317 -13.15 15.22 -15.94
CA VAL A 317 -11.68 15.19 -15.75
C VAL A 317 -11.29 14.35 -14.54
N THR A 318 -10.18 13.62 -14.65
CA THR A 318 -9.60 12.89 -13.51
C THR A 318 -8.49 13.70 -12.83
N ILE A 319 -8.20 13.42 -11.55
CA ILE A 319 -7.07 14.06 -10.84
C ILE A 319 -5.75 13.88 -11.60
N LYS A 320 -5.55 12.70 -12.20
CA LYS A 320 -4.34 12.38 -12.97
C LYS A 320 -4.20 13.27 -14.20
N GLU A 321 -5.31 13.59 -14.87
CA GLU A 321 -5.31 14.51 -16.02
C GLU A 321 -4.93 15.93 -15.60
N ILE A 322 -5.50 16.45 -14.50
CA ILE A 322 -5.15 17.77 -13.96
C ILE A 322 -3.67 17.81 -13.56
N ALA A 323 -3.21 16.81 -12.81
CA ALA A 323 -1.83 16.71 -12.34
C ALA A 323 -0.83 16.67 -13.52
N LYS A 324 -1.18 15.95 -14.59
CA LYS A 324 -0.34 15.85 -15.79
C LYS A 324 -0.35 17.14 -16.63
N LYS A 325 -1.50 17.81 -16.76
CA LYS A 325 -1.63 19.05 -17.55
C LYS A 325 -0.93 20.24 -16.88
N TYR A 326 -1.08 20.39 -15.56
CA TYR A 326 -0.62 21.58 -14.83
C TYR A 326 0.58 21.34 -13.91
N GLY A 327 1.10 20.12 -13.82
CA GLY A 327 2.22 19.79 -12.92
C GLY A 327 1.89 19.92 -11.44
N CYS A 328 0.61 19.98 -11.07
CA CYS A 328 0.16 20.13 -9.69
C CYS A 328 0.26 18.80 -8.91
N PRO A 329 0.65 18.84 -7.62
CA PRO A 329 0.67 17.63 -6.79
C PRO A 329 -0.71 16.99 -6.66
N TYR A 330 -0.79 15.67 -6.83
CA TYR A 330 -2.05 14.91 -6.77
C TYR A 330 -2.82 15.15 -5.48
N GLU A 331 -2.15 15.10 -4.32
CA GLU A 331 -2.79 15.31 -3.02
C GLU A 331 -3.36 16.73 -2.85
N MET A 332 -2.75 17.72 -3.51
CA MET A 332 -3.22 19.09 -3.47
C MET A 332 -4.50 19.26 -4.30
N ILE A 333 -4.52 18.67 -5.50
CA ILE A 333 -5.72 18.64 -6.35
C ILE A 333 -6.85 17.90 -5.62
N ARG A 334 -6.53 16.76 -4.99
CA ARG A 334 -7.48 15.97 -4.21
C ARG A 334 -8.08 16.79 -3.06
N TYR A 335 -7.25 17.43 -2.25
CA TYR A 335 -7.68 18.31 -1.17
C TYR A 335 -8.64 19.40 -1.68
N VAL A 336 -8.27 20.08 -2.77
CA VAL A 336 -9.08 21.14 -3.38
C VAL A 336 -10.43 20.60 -3.89
N LEU A 337 -10.44 19.43 -4.53
CA LEU A 337 -11.68 18.80 -4.99
C LEU A 337 -12.58 18.40 -3.83
N GLU A 338 -12.03 17.83 -2.75
CA GLU A 338 -12.79 17.51 -1.54
C GLU A 338 -13.45 18.76 -0.93
N VAL A 339 -12.72 19.88 -0.90
CA VAL A 339 -13.25 21.18 -0.47
C VAL A 339 -14.43 21.59 -1.35
N PHE A 340 -14.27 21.55 -2.67
CA PHE A 340 -15.29 21.98 -3.63
C PHE A 340 -16.50 21.05 -3.66
N ILE A 341 -16.33 19.77 -3.38
CA ILE A 341 -17.43 18.81 -3.22
C ILE A 341 -18.23 19.14 -1.95
N LYS A 342 -17.57 19.37 -0.80
CA LYS A 342 -18.29 19.78 0.42
C LYS A 342 -18.98 21.12 0.29
N ALA A 343 -18.45 22.03 -0.53
CA ALA A 343 -19.06 23.32 -0.84
C ALA A 343 -20.15 23.25 -1.93
N GLU A 344 -20.48 22.05 -2.42
CA GLU A 344 -21.46 21.80 -3.49
C GLU A 344 -21.16 22.57 -4.79
N LEU A 345 -19.89 22.81 -5.10
CA LEU A 345 -19.46 23.42 -6.36
C LEU A 345 -19.16 22.36 -7.42
N VAL A 346 -18.65 21.21 -6.97
CA VAL A 346 -18.16 20.10 -7.82
C VAL A 346 -18.85 18.80 -7.42
N GLY A 347 -19.17 17.98 -8.42
CA GLY A 347 -19.69 16.63 -8.26
C GLY A 347 -18.66 15.58 -8.69
N GLU A 348 -18.72 14.42 -8.03
CA GLU A 348 -17.91 13.25 -8.37
C GLU A 348 -18.76 12.26 -9.19
N ILE A 349 -18.22 11.84 -10.34
CA ILE A 349 -18.76 10.78 -11.18
C ILE A 349 -17.83 9.58 -11.08
N VAL A 350 -18.39 8.42 -10.76
CA VAL A 350 -17.66 7.16 -10.68
C VAL A 350 -18.02 6.31 -11.89
N ASP A 351 -17.04 6.04 -12.77
CA ASP A 351 -17.23 5.12 -13.89
C ASP A 351 -17.33 3.65 -13.40
N THR A 352 -17.89 2.78 -14.25
CA THR A 352 -17.93 1.31 -14.12
C THR A 352 -16.57 0.67 -13.78
N ARG A 353 -15.47 1.36 -14.08
CA ARG A 353 -14.09 0.96 -13.76
C ARG A 353 -13.58 1.49 -12.42
N GLU A 354 -14.45 2.08 -11.60
CA GLU A 354 -14.15 2.73 -10.31
C GLU A 354 -13.18 3.92 -10.41
N GLU A 355 -13.00 4.50 -11.61
CA GLU A 355 -12.20 5.71 -11.81
C GLU A 355 -13.06 6.96 -11.59
N ARG A 356 -12.59 7.87 -10.73
CA ARG A 356 -13.30 9.09 -10.33
C ARG A 356 -12.99 10.22 -11.28
N SER A 357 -14.05 10.82 -11.80
CA SER A 357 -13.98 12.02 -12.61
C SER A 357 -14.85 13.11 -12.00
N TYR A 358 -14.50 14.36 -12.26
CA TYR A 358 -15.10 15.50 -11.59
C TYR A 358 -15.74 16.44 -12.61
N VAL A 359 -16.88 17.02 -12.21
CA VAL A 359 -17.64 17.98 -13.02
C VAL A 359 -18.15 19.11 -12.14
N VAL A 360 -18.36 20.29 -12.73
CA VAL A 360 -19.08 21.37 -12.05
C VAL A 360 -20.56 21.00 -11.98
N ILE A 361 -21.18 21.22 -10.82
CA ILE A 361 -22.63 20.94 -10.61
C ILE A 361 -23.50 22.20 -10.48
N LYS A 362 -22.89 23.38 -10.30
CA LYS A 362 -23.59 24.67 -10.28
C LYS A 362 -23.51 25.37 -11.63
N ASN A 363 -24.44 26.30 -11.87
CA ASN A 363 -24.40 27.17 -13.03
C ASN A 363 -23.09 27.98 -13.04
N ILE A 364 -22.28 27.79 -14.08
CA ILE A 364 -20.97 28.43 -14.26
C ILE A 364 -21.04 29.96 -14.22
N ASP A 365 -22.14 30.57 -14.70
CA ASP A 365 -22.32 32.03 -14.72
C ASP A 365 -22.44 32.60 -13.29
N GLY A 366 -22.85 31.77 -12.33
CA GLY A 366 -22.96 32.12 -10.92
C GLY A 366 -21.71 31.85 -10.09
N ILE A 367 -20.72 31.12 -10.63
CA ILE A 367 -19.52 30.73 -9.89
C ILE A 367 -18.51 31.89 -9.92
N LYS A 368 -18.52 32.69 -8.86
CA LYS A 368 -17.55 33.78 -8.67
C LYS A 368 -16.29 33.27 -7.98
N PHE A 369 -15.15 33.89 -8.28
CA PHE A 369 -13.87 33.64 -7.56
C PHE A 369 -14.03 33.74 -6.04
N LYS A 370 -14.80 34.73 -5.55
CA LYS A 370 -15.10 34.90 -4.11
C LYS A 370 -15.74 33.65 -3.49
N THR A 371 -16.64 32.98 -4.20
CA THR A 371 -17.30 31.76 -3.71
C THR A 371 -16.31 30.61 -3.57
N MET A 372 -15.39 30.48 -4.53
CA MET A 372 -14.34 29.47 -4.53
C MET A 372 -13.32 29.70 -3.40
N PHE A 373 -12.83 30.93 -3.24
CA PHE A 373 -11.91 31.25 -2.14
C PHE A 373 -12.54 31.08 -0.76
N ARG A 374 -13.80 31.52 -0.59
CA ARG A 374 -14.53 31.33 0.66
C ARG A 374 -14.66 29.84 1.00
N ALA A 375 -14.91 28.98 0.02
CA ALA A 375 -14.97 27.54 0.24
C ALA A 375 -13.64 26.98 0.78
N LEU A 376 -12.50 27.44 0.25
CA LEU A 376 -11.17 27.07 0.74
C LEU A 376 -10.88 27.61 2.15
N GLU A 377 -11.30 28.83 2.45
CA GLU A 377 -11.12 29.48 3.76
C GLU A 377 -11.94 28.80 4.86
N THR A 378 -13.19 28.43 4.57
CA THR A 378 -14.10 27.84 5.57
C THR A 378 -13.99 26.33 5.69
N TYR A 379 -13.12 25.69 4.90
CA TYR A 379 -12.94 24.24 4.96
C TYR A 379 -12.05 23.83 6.13
N GLY A 380 -12.64 23.09 7.07
CA GLY A 380 -11.93 22.59 8.23
C GLY A 380 -12.82 22.59 9.46
N GLU A 381 -12.19 22.50 10.63
CA GLU A 381 -12.85 22.65 11.91
C GLU A 381 -12.72 24.11 12.36
N ASN A 382 -13.83 24.70 12.81
CA ASN A 382 -13.79 26.03 13.39
C ASN A 382 -13.07 25.97 14.73
N VAL A 383 -12.24 26.96 15.01
CA VAL A 383 -11.63 27.11 16.33
C VAL A 383 -12.64 27.78 17.24
N ASP A 384 -13.08 27.08 18.28
CA ASP A 384 -13.92 27.65 19.32
C ASP A 384 -13.07 28.59 20.19
N LEU A 385 -13.15 29.88 19.88
CA LEU A 385 -12.54 30.93 20.66
C LEU A 385 -13.49 31.38 21.78
N TYR A 386 -12.92 31.85 22.88
CA TYR A 386 -13.71 32.38 24.00
C TYR A 386 -14.51 33.60 23.51
N ASN A 387 -15.83 33.58 23.68
CA ASN A 387 -16.68 34.68 23.23
C ASN A 387 -16.58 35.86 24.20
N ASN A 388 -15.93 36.93 23.75
CA ASN A 388 -15.97 38.24 24.38
C ASN A 388 -15.95 39.30 23.27
N GLU A 389 -16.61 40.45 23.48
CA GLU A 389 -16.70 41.55 22.52
C GLU A 389 -15.34 41.98 21.96
N GLU A 390 -14.28 41.88 22.77
CA GLU A 390 -12.91 42.18 22.35
C GLU A 390 -12.41 41.20 21.26
N ILE A 391 -12.68 39.91 21.44
CA ILE A 391 -12.29 38.88 20.47
C ILE A 391 -13.14 39.02 19.21
N ASP A 392 -14.43 39.32 19.33
CA ASP A 392 -15.30 39.55 18.17
C ASP A 392 -14.85 40.74 17.31
N ASN A 393 -14.44 41.84 17.94
CA ASN A 393 -13.89 43.01 17.24
C ASN A 393 -12.59 42.67 16.49
N LEU A 394 -11.70 41.89 17.11
CA LEU A 394 -10.48 41.39 16.46
C LEU A 394 -10.80 40.46 15.28
N LEU A 395 -11.77 39.56 15.42
CA LEU A 395 -12.14 38.60 14.37
C LEU A 395 -12.88 39.26 13.20
N ASN A 396 -13.55 40.40 13.40
CA ASN A 396 -14.19 41.14 12.31
C ASN A 396 -13.19 41.66 11.27
N ILE A 397 -11.95 41.98 11.68
CA ILE A 397 -10.86 42.37 10.78
C ILE A 397 -10.62 41.28 9.71
N ILE A 398 -10.62 40.01 10.14
CA ILE A 398 -10.44 38.85 9.25
C ILE A 398 -11.64 38.71 8.30
N LYS A 399 -12.86 38.95 8.78
CA LYS A 399 -14.07 38.87 7.95
C LYS A 399 -14.14 39.97 6.90
N GLU A 400 -13.72 41.19 7.25
CA GLU A 400 -13.73 42.36 6.38
C GLU A 400 -12.52 42.40 5.43
N LYS A 401 -11.46 41.64 5.75
CA LYS A 401 -10.18 41.65 5.05
C LYS A 401 -9.52 43.04 5.02
N ASP A 402 -9.72 43.83 6.08
CA ASP A 402 -9.07 45.12 6.27
C ASP A 402 -7.73 44.92 6.99
N PHE A 403 -6.64 44.91 6.24
CA PHE A 403 -5.29 44.59 6.76
C PHE A 403 -4.32 45.78 6.70
N ASP A 404 -4.82 46.97 6.34
CA ASP A 404 -3.98 48.16 6.06
C ASP A 404 -3.69 49.02 7.30
N PHE A 405 -3.95 48.50 8.50
CA PHE A 405 -3.60 49.15 9.77
C PHE A 405 -2.77 48.22 10.66
N SER A 406 -1.94 48.82 11.49
CA SER A 406 -1.08 48.10 12.42
C SER A 406 -1.84 47.63 13.66
N PHE A 407 -1.36 46.53 14.25
CA PHE A 407 -1.83 46.09 15.57
C PHE A 407 -1.73 47.19 16.63
N LYS A 408 -0.74 48.09 16.51
CA LYS A 408 -0.59 49.24 17.39
C LYS A 408 -1.75 50.22 17.25
N GLU A 409 -2.11 50.60 16.02
CA GLU A 409 -3.24 51.50 15.76
C GLU A 409 -4.58 50.91 16.24
N PHE A 410 -4.73 49.59 16.15
CA PHE A 410 -5.90 48.90 16.70
C PHE A 410 -5.97 49.01 18.23
N ILE A 411 -4.85 48.74 18.92
CA ILE A 411 -4.76 48.85 20.39
C ILE A 411 -4.93 50.31 20.85
N ASP A 412 -4.35 51.27 20.13
CA ASP A 412 -4.46 52.69 20.45
C ASP A 412 -5.91 53.19 20.28
N LYS A 413 -6.62 52.76 19.23
CA LYS A 413 -8.06 53.04 19.06
C LYS A 413 -8.89 52.50 20.23
N LYS A 414 -8.56 51.30 20.73
CA LYS A 414 -9.22 50.69 21.90
C LYS A 414 -9.00 51.49 23.18
N ASN A 415 -7.80 52.03 23.40
CA ASN A 415 -7.49 52.81 24.61
C ASN A 415 -8.14 54.21 24.62
N HIS A 416 -8.66 54.66 23.47
CA HIS A 416 -9.30 55.97 23.29
C HIS A 416 -10.82 55.92 23.09
N SER A 417 -11.40 54.72 23.00
CA SER A 417 -12.85 54.43 23.02
C SER A 417 -13.30 53.97 24.39
#